data_AF-A0A6P1BCR9-F1
#
_entry.id   AF-A0A6P1BCR9-F1
#
_cell.length_a   1.000
_cell.length_b   1.000
_cell.length_c   1.000
_cell.angle_alpha   90.00
_cell.angle_beta   90.00
_cell.angle_gamma   90.00
#
_symmetry.space_group_name_H-M   'P 1'
#
loop_
_entity.id
_entity.type
_entity.pdbx_description
1 polymer ?
#
loop_
_entity_poly.entity_id
_entity_poly.type
_entity_poly.pdbx_seq_one_letter_code
_entity_poly.pdbx_strand_id
1 'polypeptide(L)'
;MISRSACGALFATAFALVSNSAAADVLTGAVGARQSLNVTAIAMFLGFAAVSLAITWWAAGRGTHTAKDFYAAGGGLKGVQNGLAIAGDYTSAATFLGVTALVYTSGYDGMIYAIGFLVGFPMILFLIAEPLRNLGRYTFADV
;
A
#
# COMPACT_ATOMS: atom_id res chain seq x y z
N MET A 1 7.15 -19.41 15.44
CA MET A 1 5.92 -18.79 15.96
C MET A 1 6.31 -17.48 16.64
N ILE A 2 6.29 -16.37 15.90
CA ILE A 2 6.52 -15.03 16.48
C ILE A 2 5.17 -14.64 17.09
N SER A 3 5.10 -14.48 18.41
CA SER A 3 3.84 -14.23 19.10
C SER A 3 3.24 -12.92 18.62
N ARG A 4 1.92 -12.90 18.42
CA ARG A 4 1.17 -11.70 17.99
C ARG A 4 1.45 -10.48 18.87
N SER A 5 1.81 -10.71 20.13
CA SER A 5 2.18 -9.70 21.13
C SER A 5 3.52 -9.02 20.84
N ALA A 6 4.51 -9.74 20.29
CA ALA A 6 5.82 -9.18 19.95
C ALA A 6 5.75 -8.27 18.71
N CYS A 7 4.90 -8.60 17.74
CA CYS A 7 4.67 -7.78 16.54
C CYS A 7 4.01 -6.43 16.90
N GLY A 8 3.04 -6.44 17.83
CA GLY A 8 2.38 -5.21 18.31
C GLY A 8 3.31 -4.30 19.10
N ALA A 9 4.20 -4.87 19.94
CA ALA A 9 5.16 -4.10 20.72
C ALA A 9 6.21 -3.41 19.84
N LEU A 10 6.74 -4.10 18.82
CA LEU A 10 7.68 -3.55 17.84
C LEU A 10 7.08 -2.38 17.06
N PHE A 11 5.81 -2.49 16.66
CA PHE A 11 5.10 -1.43 15.94
C PHE A 11 4.87 -0.19 16.83
N ALA A 12 4.50 -0.40 18.10
CA ALA A 12 4.30 0.68 19.06
C ALA A 12 5.59 1.42 19.41
N THR A 13 6.71 0.69 19.58
CA THR A 13 8.02 1.31 19.85
C THR A 13 8.58 2.06 18.65
N ALA A 14 8.34 1.57 17.42
CA ALA A 14 8.73 2.28 16.20
C ALA A 14 7.93 3.58 16.02
N PHE A 15 6.63 3.56 16.34
CA PHE A 15 5.77 4.74 16.29
C PHE A 15 6.17 5.81 17.32
N ALA A 16 6.52 5.40 18.54
CA ALA A 16 6.94 6.32 19.61
C ALA A 16 8.28 7.02 19.32
N LEU A 17 9.21 6.37 18.59
CA LEU A 17 10.48 6.99 18.19
C LEU A 17 10.32 8.01 17.06
N VAL A 18 9.29 7.87 16.20
CA VAL A 18 8.99 8.80 15.09
C VAL A 18 8.44 10.14 15.62
N SER A 19 7.68 10.12 16.72
CA SER A 19 6.99 11.30 17.27
C SER A 19 7.92 12.45 17.67
N ASN A 20 9.16 12.15 18.08
CA ASN A 20 10.12 13.20 18.50
C ASN A 20 10.75 13.98 17.34
N SER A 21 10.58 13.54 16.09
CA SER A 21 11.19 14.15 14.89
C SER A 21 10.21 14.92 13.98
N ALA A 22 8.94 15.04 14.38
CA ALA A 22 7.88 15.57 13.53
C ALA A 22 7.75 17.12 13.50
N ALA A 23 8.63 17.86 14.16
CA ALA A 23 8.60 19.34 14.17
C ALA A 23 9.38 19.95 13.00
N ALA A 24 9.17 19.47 11.77
CA ALA A 24 9.70 20.12 10.57
C ALA A 24 8.72 21.21 10.12
N ASP A 25 9.11 22.48 10.28
CA ASP A 25 8.36 23.62 9.77
C ASP A 25 8.43 23.64 8.23
N VAL A 26 7.34 23.23 7.59
CA VAL A 26 7.19 23.15 6.12
C VAL A 26 6.85 24.52 5.51
N LEU A 27 6.46 25.51 6.30
CA LEU A 27 5.86 26.75 5.79
C LEU A 27 6.87 27.90 5.58
N THR A 28 8.06 27.85 6.20
CA THR A 28 9.05 28.95 6.15
C THR A 28 10.36 28.63 5.42
N GLY A 29 10.52 27.40 4.89
CA GLY A 29 11.76 26.96 4.26
C GLY A 29 12.06 27.66 2.93
N ALA A 30 13.27 28.21 2.77
CA ALA A 30 13.74 28.80 1.51
C ALA A 30 13.72 27.77 0.37
N VAL A 31 12.82 27.96 -0.59
CA VAL A 31 12.70 27.14 -1.81
C VAL A 31 13.99 27.27 -2.63
N GLY A 32 14.88 26.28 -2.53
CA GLY A 32 16.13 26.22 -3.31
C GLY A 32 17.39 25.86 -2.52
N ALA A 33 17.36 25.83 -1.19
CA ALA A 33 18.48 25.32 -0.41
C ALA A 33 18.54 23.78 -0.49
N ARG A 34 19.72 23.21 -0.79
CA ARG A 34 19.93 21.75 -0.82
C ARG A 34 19.55 21.18 0.55
N GLN A 35 18.48 20.40 0.60
CA GLN A 35 18.01 19.80 1.85
C GLN A 35 19.16 18.97 2.45
N SER A 36 19.51 19.25 3.71
CA SER A 36 20.54 18.51 4.43
C SER A 36 20.18 17.00 4.45
N LEU A 37 21.19 16.13 4.49
CA LEU A 37 20.96 14.67 4.49
C LEU A 37 20.10 14.28 5.69
N ASN A 38 18.83 13.96 5.43
CA ASN A 38 17.91 13.51 6.45
C ASN A 38 18.12 12.01 6.68
N VAL A 39 19.09 11.69 7.52
CA VAL A 39 19.45 10.32 7.89
C VAL A 39 18.25 9.56 8.47
N THR A 40 17.38 10.25 9.20
CA THR A 40 16.15 9.67 9.77
C THR A 40 15.19 9.19 8.68
N ALA A 41 14.90 10.02 7.67
CA ALA A 41 14.03 9.64 6.56
C ALA A 41 14.60 8.48 5.74
N ILE A 42 15.91 8.49 5.49
CA ILE A 42 16.61 7.40 4.79
C ILE A 42 16.51 6.10 5.58
N ALA A 43 16.75 6.15 6.90
CA ALA A 43 16.64 4.98 7.77
C ALA A 43 15.22 4.41 7.80
N MET A 44 14.19 5.26 7.86
CA MET A 44 12.79 4.83 7.80
C MET A 44 12.45 4.16 6.47
N PHE A 45 12.87 4.76 5.34
CA PHE A 45 12.66 4.18 4.01
C PHE A 45 13.33 2.81 3.86
N LEU A 46 14.61 2.72 4.23
CA LEU A 46 15.36 1.46 4.16
C LEU A 46 14.78 0.41 5.12
N GLY A 47 14.36 0.82 6.32
CA GLY A 47 13.69 -0.07 7.27
C GLY A 47 12.39 -0.64 6.69
N PHE A 48 11.52 0.21 6.14
CA PHE A 48 10.27 -0.22 5.50
C PHE A 48 10.51 -1.14 4.29
N ALA A 49 11.47 -0.79 3.43
CA ALA A 49 11.83 -1.59 2.26
C ALA A 49 12.40 -2.96 2.67
N ALA A 50 13.30 -2.99 3.65
CA ALA A 50 13.89 -4.23 4.15
C ALA A 50 12.85 -5.16 4.78
N VAL A 51 11.93 -4.62 5.59
CA VAL A 51 10.83 -5.40 6.17
C VAL A 51 9.93 -5.97 5.07
N SER A 52 9.56 -5.17 4.07
CA SER A 52 8.73 -5.61 2.95
C SER A 52 9.40 -6.76 2.18
N LEU A 53 10.68 -6.60 1.82
CA LEU A 53 11.46 -7.62 1.13
C LEU A 53 11.64 -8.89 1.96
N ALA A 54 11.88 -8.76 3.27
CA ALA A 54 12.00 -9.91 4.17
C ALA A 54 10.69 -10.72 4.25
N ILE A 55 9.53 -10.04 4.31
CA ILE A 55 8.22 -10.70 4.27
C ILE A 55 8.00 -11.39 2.93
N THR A 56 8.31 -10.73 1.81
CA THR A 56 8.17 -11.30 0.46
C THR A 56 9.06 -12.52 0.28
N TRP A 57 10.32 -12.46 0.72
CA TRP A 57 11.25 -13.58 0.64
C TRP A 57 10.79 -14.78 1.48
N TRP A 58 10.33 -14.52 2.71
CA TRP A 58 9.75 -15.54 3.58
C TRP A 58 8.49 -16.18 2.98
N ALA A 59 7.63 -15.39 2.33
CA ALA A 59 6.41 -15.88 1.69
C ALA A 59 6.74 -16.71 0.44
N ALA A 60 7.69 -16.26 -0.38
CA ALA A 60 8.13 -16.97 -1.58
C ALA A 60 8.68 -18.38 -1.25
N GLY A 61 9.42 -18.52 -0.14
CA GLY A 61 9.95 -19.81 0.30
C GLY A 61 8.92 -20.81 0.82
N ARG A 62 7.63 -20.43 0.96
CA ARG A 62 6.61 -21.26 1.64
C ARG A 62 5.48 -21.80 0.78
N GLY A 63 5.34 -21.41 -0.49
CA GLY A 63 4.13 -21.83 -1.21
C GLY A 63 3.95 -21.34 -2.64
N THR A 64 5.01 -21.25 -3.44
CA THR A 64 4.89 -20.85 -4.86
C THR A 64 5.21 -21.99 -5.83
N HIS A 65 4.80 -23.22 -5.50
CA HIS A 65 5.16 -24.43 -6.27
C HIS A 65 4.22 -24.72 -7.44
N THR A 66 2.95 -24.27 -7.37
CA THR A 66 1.94 -24.48 -8.41
C THR A 66 1.34 -23.16 -8.86
N ALA A 67 0.87 -23.06 -10.11
CA ALA A 67 0.19 -21.85 -10.62
C ALA A 67 -1.01 -21.42 -9.75
N LYS A 68 -1.76 -22.39 -9.20
CA LYS A 68 -2.88 -22.11 -8.27
C LYS A 68 -2.41 -21.46 -6.96
N ASP A 69 -1.25 -21.88 -6.47
CA ASP A 69 -0.68 -21.36 -5.23
C ASP A 69 -0.08 -19.97 -5.45
N PHE A 70 0.50 -19.73 -6.63
CA PHE A 70 1.07 -18.44 -6.99
C PHE A 70 0.00 -17.37 -7.28
N TYR A 71 -1.03 -17.69 -8.08
CA TYR A 71 -2.03 -16.70 -8.51
C TYR A 71 -3.22 -16.56 -7.57
N ALA A 72 -3.59 -17.63 -6.85
CA ALA A 72 -4.79 -17.63 -6.00
C ALA A 72 -4.50 -18.03 -4.55
N ALA A 73 -3.23 -18.20 -4.15
CA ALA A 73 -2.85 -18.67 -2.82
C ALA A 73 -3.62 -19.95 -2.41
N GLY A 74 -3.90 -20.83 -3.37
CA GLY A 74 -4.66 -22.06 -3.18
C GLY A 74 -6.14 -21.85 -2.78
N GLY A 75 -6.68 -20.63 -2.88
CA GLY A 75 -8.02 -20.28 -2.42
C GLY A 75 -8.15 -20.13 -0.89
N GLY A 76 -7.03 -20.12 -0.15
CA GLY A 76 -7.02 -20.15 1.31
C GLY A 76 -7.12 -18.78 2.02
N LEU A 77 -7.16 -17.67 1.28
CA LEU A 77 -7.18 -16.32 1.87
C LEU A 77 -8.58 -15.96 2.39
N LYS A 78 -8.65 -15.44 3.62
CA LYS A 78 -9.91 -14.94 4.19
C LYS A 78 -10.33 -13.65 3.46
N GLY A 79 -11.64 -13.42 3.37
CA GLY A 79 -12.21 -12.25 2.67
C GLY A 79 -11.63 -10.90 3.13
N VAL A 80 -11.37 -10.72 4.44
CA VAL A 80 -10.76 -9.50 4.97
C VAL A 80 -9.29 -9.35 4.55
N GLN A 81 -8.53 -10.45 4.50
CA GLN A 81 -7.12 -10.41 4.08
C GLN A 81 -6.99 -10.08 2.60
N ASN A 82 -7.85 -10.70 1.78
CA ASN A 82 -7.91 -10.40 0.34
C ASN A 82 -8.39 -8.97 0.09
N GLY A 83 -9.44 -8.52 0.79
CA GLY A 83 -9.95 -7.15 0.69
C GLY A 83 -8.92 -6.10 1.10
N LEU A 84 -8.16 -6.34 2.17
CA LEU A 84 -7.10 -5.44 2.61
C LEU A 84 -5.95 -5.37 1.60
N ALA A 85 -5.58 -6.50 0.98
CA ALA A 85 -4.55 -6.52 -0.06
C ALA A 85 -4.97 -5.66 -1.27
N ILE A 86 -6.19 -5.85 -1.78
CA ILE A 86 -6.72 -5.07 -2.90
C ILE A 86 -6.83 -3.58 -2.55
N ALA A 87 -7.30 -3.25 -1.34
CA ALA A 87 -7.39 -1.87 -0.88
C ALA A 87 -6.01 -1.19 -0.76
N GLY A 88 -4.99 -1.96 -0.35
CA GLY A 88 -3.60 -1.51 -0.29
C GLY A 88 -3.03 -1.19 -1.67
N ASP A 89 -3.23 -2.06 -2.65
CA ASP A 89 -2.79 -1.83 -4.03
C ASP A 89 -3.50 -0.64 -4.67
N TYR A 90 -4.79 -0.48 -4.37
CA TYR A 90 -5.59 0.66 -4.82
C TYR A 90 -5.10 2.00 -4.22
N THR A 91 -4.59 1.96 -2.98
CA THR A 91 -4.08 3.13 -2.25
C THR A 91 -2.55 3.22 -2.33
N SER A 92 -2.01 3.14 -3.55
CA SER A 92 -0.57 3.26 -3.78
C SER A 92 -0.07 4.72 -3.66
N ALA A 93 1.25 4.89 -3.58
CA ALA A 93 1.88 6.22 -3.64
C ALA A 93 1.52 7.00 -4.91
N ALA A 94 1.30 6.30 -6.03
CA ALA A 94 0.85 6.92 -7.28
C ALA A 94 -0.55 7.52 -7.13
N THR A 95 -1.47 6.82 -6.47
CA THR A 95 -2.81 7.32 -6.16
C THR A 95 -2.72 8.56 -5.26
N PHE A 96 -1.93 8.49 -4.18
CA PHE A 96 -1.77 9.60 -3.25
C PHE A 96 -1.17 10.85 -3.92
N LEU A 97 -0.04 10.71 -4.61
CA LEU A 97 0.60 11.83 -5.32
C LEU A 97 -0.23 12.31 -6.51
N GLY A 98 -0.92 11.42 -7.22
CA GLY A 98 -1.75 11.76 -8.36
C GLY A 98 -2.97 12.59 -7.97
N VAL A 99 -3.72 12.15 -6.95
CA VAL A 99 -4.89 12.90 -6.46
C VAL A 99 -4.48 14.22 -5.83
N THR A 100 -3.41 14.24 -5.03
CA THR A 100 -2.92 15.49 -4.43
C THR A 100 -2.42 16.48 -5.48
N ALA A 101 -1.71 16.03 -6.52
CA ALA A 101 -1.30 16.87 -7.64
C ALA A 101 -2.51 17.42 -8.41
N LEU A 102 -3.54 16.59 -8.67
CA LEU A 102 -4.75 17.02 -9.36
C LEU A 102 -5.53 18.08 -8.57
N VAL A 103 -5.65 17.90 -7.25
CA VAL A 103 -6.28 18.90 -6.36
C VAL A 103 -5.44 20.17 -6.29
N TYR A 104 -4.11 20.05 -6.26
CA TYR A 104 -3.21 21.21 -6.30
C TYR A 104 -3.39 22.03 -7.58
N THR A 105 -3.57 21.39 -8.74
CA THR A 105 -3.75 22.10 -10.01
C THR A 105 -5.16 22.62 -10.24
N SER A 106 -6.18 21.86 -9.85
CA SER A 106 -7.59 22.13 -10.19
C SER A 106 -8.40 22.69 -9.01
N GLY A 107 -7.78 22.87 -7.85
CA GLY A 107 -8.43 23.39 -6.65
C GLY A 107 -9.55 22.48 -6.14
N TYR A 108 -10.60 23.09 -5.58
CA TYR A 108 -11.74 22.38 -5.01
C TYR A 108 -12.47 21.52 -6.04
N ASP A 109 -12.54 21.97 -7.29
CA ASP A 109 -13.18 21.22 -8.38
C ASP A 109 -12.43 19.90 -8.68
N GLY A 110 -11.14 19.81 -8.34
CA GLY A 110 -10.35 18.57 -8.40
C GLY A 110 -10.84 17.48 -7.44
N MET A 111 -11.53 17.86 -6.35
CA MET A 111 -12.03 16.90 -5.34
C MET A 111 -13.10 15.97 -5.90
N ILE A 112 -13.83 16.38 -6.95
CA ILE A 112 -14.83 15.52 -7.58
C ILE A 112 -14.19 14.28 -8.22
N TYR A 113 -12.96 14.42 -8.74
CA TYR A 113 -12.20 13.30 -9.29
C TYR A 113 -11.67 12.39 -8.18
N ALA A 114 -11.30 12.93 -7.01
CA ALA A 114 -10.91 12.12 -5.86
C ALA A 114 -12.08 11.24 -5.36
N ILE A 115 -13.28 11.82 -5.28
CA ILE A 115 -14.51 11.11 -4.90
C ILE A 115 -14.89 10.10 -5.97
N GLY A 116 -14.85 10.49 -7.25
CA GLY A 116 -15.14 9.60 -8.37
C GLY A 116 -14.19 8.40 -8.42
N PHE A 117 -12.90 8.64 -8.18
CA PHE A 117 -11.91 7.59 -8.04
C PHE A 117 -12.32 6.61 -6.94
N LEU A 118 -12.54 7.10 -5.71
CA LEU A 118 -12.91 6.29 -4.54
C LEU A 118 -14.20 5.48 -4.74
N VAL A 119 -15.24 6.10 -5.30
CA VAL A 119 -16.55 5.46 -5.53
C VAL A 119 -16.49 4.46 -6.70
N GLY A 120 -15.63 4.72 -7.70
CA GLY A 120 -15.43 3.82 -8.83
C GLY A 120 -14.81 2.47 -8.43
N PHE A 121 -14.03 2.43 -7.34
CA PHE A 121 -13.36 1.21 -6.90
C PHE A 121 -14.30 0.07 -6.48
N PRO A 122 -15.27 0.26 -5.55
CA PRO A 122 -16.25 -0.77 -5.24
C PRO A 122 -17.11 -1.14 -6.45
N MET A 123 -17.44 -0.16 -7.31
CA MET A 123 -18.24 -0.41 -8.51
C MET A 123 -17.54 -1.41 -9.44
N ILE A 124 -16.26 -1.22 -9.73
CA ILE A 124 -15.47 -2.15 -10.54
C ILE A 124 -15.28 -3.49 -9.81
N LEU A 125 -15.04 -3.46 -8.51
CA LEU A 125 -14.85 -4.67 -7.71
C LEU A 125 -16.08 -5.58 -7.75
N PHE A 126 -17.29 -5.01 -7.65
CA PHE A 126 -18.52 -5.80 -7.71
C PHE A 126 -18.95 -6.16 -9.14
N LEU A 127 -18.85 -5.23 -10.09
CA LEU A 127 -19.37 -5.45 -11.44
C LEU A 127 -18.44 -6.27 -12.34
N ILE A 128 -17.12 -6.14 -12.16
CA ILE A 128 -16.12 -6.76 -13.06
C ILE A 128 -15.39 -7.89 -12.34
N ALA A 129 -14.92 -7.67 -11.10
CA ALA A 129 -14.10 -8.69 -10.44
C ALA A 129 -14.91 -9.94 -10.03
N GLU A 130 -16.20 -9.81 -9.70
CA GLU A 130 -17.02 -10.96 -9.33
C GLU A 130 -17.29 -11.93 -10.51
N PRO A 131 -17.70 -11.48 -11.72
CA PRO A 131 -17.76 -12.35 -12.89
C PRO A 131 -16.44 -13.02 -13.21
N LEU A 132 -15.33 -12.26 -13.21
CA LEU A 132 -14.00 -12.79 -13.55
C LEU A 132 -13.50 -13.81 -12.53
N ARG A 133 -13.80 -13.64 -11.24
CA ARG A 133 -13.51 -14.64 -10.20
C ARG A 133 -14.27 -15.94 -10.46
N ASN A 134 -15.49 -15.86 -10.99
CA ASN A 134 -16.33 -17.03 -11.25
C ASN A 134 -15.90 -17.83 -12.50
N LEU A 135 -15.14 -17.22 -13.42
CA LEU A 135 -14.58 -17.89 -14.61
C LEU A 135 -13.43 -18.86 -14.31
N GLY A 136 -12.82 -18.79 -13.12
CA GLY A 136 -11.77 -19.72 -12.69
C GLY A 136 -10.45 -19.63 -13.48
N ARG A 137 -10.26 -18.58 -14.29
CA ARG A 137 -9.01 -18.26 -14.99
C ARG A 137 -8.18 -17.26 -14.18
N TYR A 138 -6.87 -17.26 -14.41
CA TYR A 138 -5.91 -16.48 -13.61
C TYR A 138 -5.50 -15.15 -14.26
N THR A 139 -5.67 -15.01 -15.57
CA THR A 139 -5.29 -13.80 -16.28
C THR A 139 -6.44 -13.28 -17.14
N PHE A 140 -6.47 -11.97 -17.40
CA PHE A 140 -7.44 -11.36 -18.32
C PHE A 140 -7.25 -11.82 -19.77
N ALA A 141 -6.05 -12.29 -20.14
CA ALA A 141 -5.78 -12.79 -21.49
C ALA A 141 -6.34 -14.20 -21.72
N ASP A 142 -6.69 -14.92 -20.65
CA ASP A 142 -7.29 -16.27 -20.72
C ASP A 142 -8.82 -16.23 -20.90
N VAL A 143 -9.44 -15.05 -20.88
CA VAL A 143 -10.90 -14.80 -21.02
C VAL A 143 -11.15 -14.03 -22.30
#